data_AF-A0A527GG70-F1
#
_entry.id   AF-A0A527GG70-F1
#
_cell.length_a   1.000
_cell.length_b   1.000
_cell.length_c   1.000
_cell.angle_alpha   90.00
_cell.angle_beta   90.00
_cell.angle_gamma   90.00
#
_symmetry.space_group_name_H-M   'P 1'
#
loop_
_entity.id
_entity.type
_entity.pdbx_description
1 polymer ?
#
loop_
_entity_poly.entity_id
_entity_poly.type
_entity_poly.pdbx_seq_one_letter_code
_entity_poly.pdbx_strand_id
1 'polypeptide(L)'
;CFTHAKKVGVKIAVEPLNRFETYLFNRGAQALALADAVSPECGVCLDAYHIHMEEFNVHDAIRQVGKRLFDFHVADNNRFA
;
A
#
# COMPACT_ATOMS: atom_id res chain seq x y z
N CYS A 1 -0.03 15.60 8.74
CA CYS A 1 -0.76 15.41 7.47
C CYS A 1 -2.11 14.70 7.67
N PHE A 2 -2.15 13.51 8.29
CA PHE A 2 -3.38 12.70 8.44
C PHE A 2 -4.58 13.46 9.03
N THR A 3 -4.41 14.15 10.16
CA THR A 3 -5.46 14.95 10.80
C THR A 3 -6.01 16.05 9.89
N HIS A 4 -5.17 16.65 9.05
CA HIS A 4 -5.61 17.67 8.10
C HIS A 4 -6.37 17.04 6.93
N ALA A 5 -5.85 15.96 6.35
CA ALA A 5 -6.50 15.23 5.27
C ALA A 5 -7.93 14.81 5.64
N LYS A 6 -8.11 14.29 6.87
CA LYS A 6 -9.43 13.95 7.40
C LYS A 6 -10.40 15.14 7.46
N LYS A 7 -9.92 16.33 7.86
CA LYS A 7 -10.76 17.56 7.92
C LYS A 7 -11.26 18.00 6.55
N VAL A 8 -10.48 17.75 5.50
CA VAL A 8 -10.81 18.15 4.12
C VAL A 8 -11.37 17.00 3.28
N GLY A 9 -11.66 15.84 3.88
CA GLY A 9 -12.24 14.68 3.20
C GLY A 9 -11.29 13.91 2.29
N VAL A 10 -9.97 14.09 2.43
CA VAL A 10 -8.96 13.35 1.66
C VAL A 10 -8.58 12.07 2.42
N LYS A 11 -8.63 10.93 1.72
CA LYS A 11 -8.14 9.65 2.22
C LYS A 11 -6.63 9.59 2.07
N ILE A 12 -5.94 9.07 3.09
CA ILE A 12 -4.50 8.82 3.06
C ILE A 12 -4.29 7.32 3.01
N ALA A 13 -3.36 6.89 2.17
CA ALA A 13 -2.93 5.50 2.07
C ALA A 13 -1.41 5.42 2.11
N VAL A 14 -0.88 4.36 2.70
CA VAL A 14 0.55 4.05 2.69
C VAL A 14 0.85 3.03 1.60
N GLU A 15 1.93 3.25 0.85
CA GLU A 15 2.34 2.41 -0.28
C GLU A 15 3.60 1.61 0.08
N PRO A 16 3.54 0.26 0.13
CA PRO A 16 4.75 -0.55 0.26
C PRO A 16 5.53 -0.50 -1.04
N LEU A 17 6.77 -0.03 -0.98
CA LEU A 17 7.67 0.02 -2.13
C LEU A 17 8.63 -1.17 -2.09
N ASN A 18 9.27 -1.47 -3.22
CA ASN A 18 10.28 -2.53 -3.25
C ASN A 18 11.50 -2.20 -2.37
N ARG A 19 12.31 -3.21 -2.07
CA ARG A 19 13.51 -3.10 -1.22
C ARG A 19 14.58 -2.14 -1.72
N PHE A 20 14.49 -1.68 -2.97
CA PHE A 20 15.45 -0.74 -3.56
C PHE A 20 15.00 0.72 -3.40
N GLU A 21 13.73 0.96 -3.10
CA GLU A 21 13.16 2.29 -2.93
C GLU A 21 12.93 2.64 -1.45
N THR A 22 12.74 1.63 -0.58
CA THR A 22 12.61 1.83 0.86
C THR A 22 13.05 0.61 1.66
N TYR A 23 13.46 0.85 2.89
CA TYR A 23 13.73 -0.17 3.91
C TYR A 23 12.66 -0.22 5.01
N LEU A 24 11.64 0.63 4.94
CA LEU A 24 10.69 0.81 6.04
C LEU A 24 9.60 -0.28 6.05
N PHE A 25 8.94 -0.50 4.92
CA PHE A 25 7.95 -1.56 4.71
C PHE A 25 7.82 -1.86 3.22
N ASN A 26 7.83 -3.14 2.87
CA ASN A 26 7.91 -3.60 1.48
C ASN A 26 6.78 -4.54 1.07
N ARG A 27 5.96 -4.98 2.04
CA ARG A 27 4.82 -5.89 1.82
C ARG A 27 3.51 -5.27 2.30
N GLY A 28 2.40 -5.64 1.67
CA GLY A 28 1.04 -5.26 2.01
C GLY A 28 0.68 -5.56 3.46
N ALA A 29 1.14 -6.68 4.02
CA ALA A 29 0.94 -7.00 5.44
C ALA A 29 1.63 -5.99 6.38
N GLN A 30 2.82 -5.51 6.02
CA GLN A 30 3.54 -4.48 6.78
C GLN A 30 2.88 -3.12 6.61
N ALA A 31 2.44 -2.78 5.39
CA ALA A 31 1.67 -1.57 5.11
C ALA A 31 0.37 -1.52 5.93
N LEU A 32 -0.35 -2.65 6.03
CA LEU A 32 -1.55 -2.76 6.84
C LEU A 32 -1.25 -2.58 8.33
N ALA A 33 -0.19 -3.21 8.85
CA ALA A 33 0.24 -3.03 10.23
C ALA A 33 0.60 -1.57 10.56
N LEU A 34 1.27 -0.87 9.63
CA LEU A 34 1.55 0.56 9.77
C LEU A 34 0.26 1.39 9.71
N ALA A 35 -0.64 1.08 8.78
CA ALA A 35 -1.92 1.75 8.66
C ALA A 35 -2.75 1.60 9.95
N ASP A 36 -2.75 0.42 10.56
CA ASP A 36 -3.42 0.15 11.84
C ASP A 36 -2.80 0.92 13.00
N ALA A 37 -1.47 1.05 13.03
CA ALA A 37 -0.77 1.85 14.03
C ALA A 37 -1.07 3.36 13.92
N VAL A 38 -1.44 3.84 12.73
CA VAL A 38 -1.79 5.25 12.48
C VAL A 38 -3.26 5.52 12.82
N SER A 39 -4.19 4.79 12.19
CA SER A 39 -5.63 5.00 12.35
C SER A 39 -6.44 3.93 11.61
N PRO A 40 -7.62 3.53 12.10
CA PRO A 40 -8.56 2.69 11.34
C PRO A 40 -9.01 3.29 9.99
N GLU A 41 -8.80 4.59 9.77
CA GLU A 41 -9.14 5.30 8.54
C GLU A 41 -7.95 5.44 7.57
N CYS A 42 -6.75 4.96 7.92
CA CYS A 42 -5.58 5.01 7.04
C CYS A 42 -5.60 3.85 6.03
N GLY A 43 -5.63 4.10 4.73
CA GLY A 43 -5.62 3.03 3.74
C GLY A 43 -4.24 2.44 3.46
N VAL A 44 -4.24 1.51 2.52
CA VAL A 44 -3.06 1.02 1.82
C VAL A 44 -3.26 1.27 0.33
N CYS A 45 -2.19 1.73 -0.33
CA CYS A 45 -2.08 1.75 -1.78
C CYS A 45 -1.18 0.57 -2.15
N LEU A 46 -1.58 -0.27 -3.10
CA LEU A 46 -0.70 -1.31 -3.62
C LEU A 46 -0.32 -0.97 -5.06
N ASP A 47 0.92 -1.23 -5.42
CA ASP A 47 1.40 -1.11 -6.80
C ASP A 47 1.80 -2.49 -7.31
N ALA A 48 1.24 -2.88 -8.45
CA ALA A 48 1.55 -4.14 -9.11
C ALA A 48 3.06 -4.37 -9.31
N TYR A 49 3.84 -3.33 -9.62
CA TYR A 49 5.28 -3.40 -9.80
C TYR A 49 6.01 -3.75 -8.50
N HIS A 50 5.68 -3.08 -7.39
CA HIS A 50 6.37 -3.31 -6.11
C HIS A 50 5.99 -4.67 -5.52
N ILE A 51 4.70 -4.97 -5.48
CA ILE A 51 4.21 -6.20 -4.85
C ILE A 51 4.60 -7.45 -5.64
N HIS A 52 4.82 -7.35 -6.96
CA HIS A 52 5.34 -8.46 -7.77
C HIS A 52 6.73 -8.93 -7.30
N MET A 53 7.57 -8.03 -6.79
CA MET A 53 8.92 -8.37 -6.31
C MET A 53 8.95 -8.85 -4.86
N GLU A 54 8.06 -8.30 -4.01
CA GLU A 54 8.17 -8.45 -2.57
C GLU A 54 7.16 -9.42 -1.95
N GLU A 55 6.02 -9.64 -2.60
CA GLU A 55 5.01 -10.58 -2.14
C GLU A 55 5.28 -11.98 -2.66
N PHE A 56 5.09 -12.97 -1.78
CA PHE A 56 5.11 -14.36 -2.21
C PHE A 56 3.89 -14.71 -3.08
N ASN A 57 2.73 -14.17 -2.72
CA ASN A 57 1.49 -14.31 -3.47
C ASN A 57 0.78 -12.96 -3.52
N VAL A 58 0.86 -12.30 -4.67
CA VAL A 58 0.25 -10.98 -4.92
C VAL A 58 -1.27 -11.00 -4.71
N HIS A 59 -1.93 -12.07 -5.13
CA HIS A 59 -3.38 -12.25 -5.00
C HIS A 59 -3.81 -12.41 -3.53
N ASP A 60 -2.95 -13.11 -2.77
CA ASP A 60 -2.84 -13.13 -1.30
C ASP A 60 -2.93 -11.73 -0.68
N ALA A 61 -1.91 -10.94 -1.01
CA ALA A 61 -1.68 -9.63 -0.43
C ALA A 61 -2.82 -8.64 -0.73
N ILE A 62 -3.35 -8.63 -1.96
CA ILE A 62 -4.48 -7.78 -2.34
C ILE A 62 -5.71 -8.10 -1.50
N ARG A 63 -6.04 -9.40 -1.30
CA ARG A 63 -7.18 -9.79 -0.46
C ARG A 63 -6.97 -9.45 1.00
N GLN A 64 -5.75 -9.60 1.50
CA GLN A 64 -5.43 -9.32 2.89
C GLN A 64 -5.66 -7.84 3.24
N VAL A 65 -5.28 -6.93 2.35
CA VAL A 65 -5.56 -5.49 2.51
C VAL A 65 -7.07 -5.21 2.47
N GLY A 66 -7.80 -5.91 1.60
CA GLY A 66 -9.26 -5.95 1.60
C GLY A 66 -9.91 -4.56 1.53
N LYS A 67 -10.78 -4.24 2.49
CA LYS A 67 -11.53 -2.96 2.51
C LYS A 67 -10.65 -1.73 2.71
N ARG A 68 -9.38 -1.90 3.11
CA ARG A 68 -8.42 -0.81 3.31
C ARG A 68 -7.60 -0.54 2.05
N LEU A 69 -7.85 -1.23 0.94
CA LEU A 69 -7.24 -0.92 -0.36
C LEU A 69 -7.91 0.34 -0.90
N PHE A 70 -7.27 1.49 -0.71
CA PHE A 70 -7.84 2.78 -1.09
C PHE A 70 -7.43 3.21 -2.50
N ASP A 71 -6.28 2.71 -2.96
CA ASP A 71 -5.76 2.97 -4.28
C ASP A 71 -4.96 1.76 -4.78
N PHE A 72 -4.82 1.65 -6.09
CA PHE A 72 -4.04 0.58 -6.71
C PHE A 72 -3.35 1.10 -7.97
N HIS A 73 -2.02 1.14 -7.95
CA HIS A 73 -1.23 1.45 -9.13
C HIS A 73 -1.10 0.21 -10.02
N VAL A 74 -1.53 0.35 -11.28
CA VAL A 74 -1.38 -0.67 -12.31
C VAL A 74 -0.12 -0.37 -13.11
N ALA A 75 0.79 -1.34 -13.18
CA ALA A 75 2.03 -1.24 -13.93
C ALA A 75 2.53 -2.64 -14.32
N ASP A 76 3.22 -2.73 -15.46
CA ASP A 76 3.99 -3.92 -15.81
C ASP A 76 5.25 -4.07 -14.93
N ASN A 77 5.85 -5.25 -14.92
CA ASN A 77 7.05 -5.56 -14.13
C ASN A 77 8.28 -4.72 -14.51
N ASN A 78 8.26 -4.07 -15.68
CA ASN A 78 9.29 -3.15 -16.18
C ASN A 78 8.79 -1.70 -16.30
N ARG A 79 7.53 -1.42 -15.93
CA ARG A 79 6.86 -0.12 -16.04
C ARG A 79 6.82 0.50 -17.45
N PHE A 80 6.92 -0.30 -18.51
CA PHE A 80 6.82 0.19 -19.89
C PHE A 80 5.40 0.14 -20.49
N ALA A 81 4.45 -0.40 -19.74
CA ALA A 81 3.03 -0.44 -20.07
C ALA A 81 2.18 -0.11 -18.84
#